data_AF-A0A837IEH0-F1
#
_entry.id   AF-A0A837IEH0-F1
#
_cell.length_a   1.000
_cell.length_b   1.000
_cell.length_c   1.000
_cell.angle_alpha   90.00
_cell.angle_beta   90.00
_cell.angle_gamma   90.00
#
_symmetry.space_group_name_H-M   'P 1'
#
loop_
_entity.id
_entity.type
_entity.pdbx_description
1 polymer ?
#
loop_
_entity_poly.entity_id
_entity_poly.type
_entity_poly.pdbx_seq_one_letter_code
_entity_poly.pdbx_strand_id
1 'polypeptide(L)'
;MKKPTVKTVKSIKMIKELREVKHSPFGFYGKLILIIALGSLLFLLAQKYRGLFLAGTVNSVPVTRYELNKRMSEKYGKQAFDEIVSERLLLQEVKKNNITVTENEVADEMAKIVKDYGSEDAFKAALTQYGLTEAKAKESIKQSLSLKKMIEKTYQIQVSDEAVKKYFTDNGTLFTGKKLEEVASNIKDTLYQQEVYAKTQEWFTGIRKTAKVVSFI
;
A
#
# COMPACT_ATOMS: atom_id res chain seq x y z
N MET A 1 76.79 -77.44 -24.95
CA MET A 1 76.69 -77.85 -23.52
C MET A 1 75.23 -77.71 -23.06
N LYS A 2 74.85 -78.53 -22.07
CA LYS A 2 73.49 -78.86 -21.59
C LYS A 2 72.68 -77.68 -21.05
N LYS A 3 71.35 -77.77 -21.19
CA LYS A 3 70.32 -76.97 -20.48
C LYS A 3 70.39 -77.18 -18.95
N PRO A 4 69.78 -76.28 -18.17
CA PRO A 4 68.61 -76.74 -17.43
C PRO A 4 67.40 -75.79 -17.53
N THR A 5 66.23 -76.42 -17.64
CA THR A 5 64.88 -75.88 -17.43
C THR A 5 64.49 -76.02 -15.96
N VAL A 6 63.95 -74.98 -15.30
CA VAL A 6 62.98 -75.14 -14.19
C VAL A 6 61.98 -73.95 -14.12
N LYS A 7 60.72 -74.29 -14.44
CA LYS A 7 59.40 -73.94 -13.86
C LYS A 7 59.03 -72.50 -13.45
N THR A 8 58.05 -72.00 -14.21
CA THR A 8 56.76 -71.43 -13.78
C THR A 8 56.62 -70.89 -12.35
N VAL A 9 56.42 -69.57 -12.22
CA VAL A 9 55.52 -69.01 -11.21
C VAL A 9 54.54 -68.05 -11.88
N LYS A 10 53.29 -68.47 -11.85
CA LYS A 10 52.09 -67.79 -12.29
C LYS A 10 51.65 -66.83 -11.19
N SER A 11 52.38 -65.73 -10.98
CA SER A 11 52.03 -64.62 -10.10
C SER A 11 53.02 -63.50 -10.44
N ILE A 12 52.68 -62.24 -10.71
CA ILE A 12 51.59 -61.42 -10.21
C ILE A 12 51.18 -60.53 -11.38
N LYS A 13 50.12 -60.98 -12.03
CA LYS A 13 49.20 -60.23 -12.85
C LYS A 13 48.51 -59.16 -11.99
N MET A 14 49.26 -58.17 -11.46
CA MET A 14 48.72 -57.14 -10.55
C MET A 14 49.63 -55.91 -10.39
N ILE A 15 50.07 -55.29 -11.49
CA ILE A 15 50.03 -53.82 -11.54
C ILE A 15 49.08 -53.49 -12.68
N LYS A 16 47.82 -53.80 -12.33
CA LYS A 16 46.61 -53.43 -13.03
C LYS A 16 46.68 -51.93 -13.25
N GLU A 17 46.78 -51.56 -14.51
CA GLU A 17 46.34 -50.30 -15.10
C GLU A 17 46.49 -49.08 -14.18
N LEU A 18 47.41 -48.17 -14.54
CA LEU A 18 47.13 -46.76 -14.32
C LEU A 18 45.73 -46.52 -14.88
N ARG A 19 44.72 -46.55 -14.01
CA ARG A 19 43.35 -46.21 -14.36
C ARG A 19 43.46 -44.74 -14.69
N GLU A 20 43.72 -44.44 -15.96
CA GLU A 20 43.34 -43.17 -16.54
C GLU A 20 41.88 -43.04 -16.16
N VAL A 21 41.62 -42.18 -15.18
CA VAL A 21 40.26 -41.75 -14.87
C VAL A 21 39.86 -41.00 -16.12
N LYS A 22 39.21 -41.72 -17.05
CA LYS A 22 38.63 -41.18 -18.26
C LYS A 22 37.57 -40.18 -17.81
N HIS A 23 38.00 -38.95 -17.56
CA HIS A 23 37.08 -37.85 -17.34
C HIS A 23 36.27 -37.73 -18.61
N SER A 24 34.99 -38.09 -18.52
CA SER A 24 34.05 -37.84 -19.61
C SER A 24 34.14 -36.35 -19.93
N PRO A 25 34.57 -35.96 -21.16
CA PRO A 25 34.61 -34.55 -21.53
C PRO A 25 33.21 -33.96 -21.34
N PHE A 26 32.15 -34.73 -21.60
CA PHE A 26 30.78 -34.29 -21.42
C PHE A 26 30.40 -33.85 -19.99
N GLY A 27 31.02 -34.41 -18.94
CA GLY A 27 30.71 -34.04 -17.55
C GLY A 27 31.25 -32.67 -17.15
N PHE A 28 32.43 -32.29 -17.66
CA PHE A 28 33.01 -30.97 -17.43
C PHE A 28 32.29 -29.90 -18.26
N TYR A 29 32.06 -30.18 -19.54
CA TYR A 29 31.39 -29.24 -20.43
C TYR A 29 29.91 -29.06 -20.08
N GLY A 30 29.23 -30.11 -19.59
CA GLY A 30 27.86 -29.99 -19.07
C GLY A 30 27.76 -29.09 -17.84
N LYS A 31 28.73 -29.18 -16.91
CA LYS A 31 28.82 -28.25 -15.76
C LYS A 31 29.15 -26.83 -16.21
N LEU A 32 30.04 -26.67 -17.19
CA LEU A 32 30.39 -25.37 -17.76
C LEU A 32 29.17 -24.69 -18.42
N ILE A 33 28.39 -25.44 -19.21
CA ILE A 33 27.15 -24.97 -19.85
C ILE A 33 26.12 -24.59 -18.79
N LEU A 34 25.97 -25.38 -17.72
CA LEU A 34 25.08 -25.04 -16.60
C LEU A 34 25.48 -23.74 -15.89
N ILE A 35 26.78 -23.52 -15.66
CA ILE A 35 27.28 -22.28 -15.04
C ILE A 35 27.01 -21.08 -15.96
N ILE A 36 27.25 -21.22 -17.26
CA ILE A 36 26.98 -20.16 -18.25
C ILE A 36 25.49 -19.88 -18.33
N ALA A 37 24.64 -20.91 -18.42
CA ALA A 37 23.19 -20.77 -18.46
C ALA A 37 22.65 -20.11 -17.18
N LEU A 38 23.19 -20.48 -16.00
CA LEU A 38 22.83 -19.86 -14.74
C LEU A 38 23.29 -18.39 -14.68
N GLY A 39 24.49 -18.08 -15.19
CA GLY A 39 25.01 -16.72 -15.31
C GLY A 39 24.18 -15.85 -16.25
N SER A 40 23.80 -16.38 -17.42
CA SER A 40 22.90 -15.70 -18.37
C SER A 40 21.51 -15.48 -17.77
N LEU A 41 20.97 -16.48 -17.05
CA LEU A 41 19.69 -16.36 -16.35
C LEU A 41 19.76 -15.28 -15.26
N LEU A 42 20.81 -15.27 -14.45
CA LEU A 42 21.04 -14.22 -13.44
C LEU A 42 21.21 -12.84 -14.07
N PHE A 43 21.87 -12.73 -15.23
CA PHE A 43 22.00 -11.48 -15.97
C PHE A 43 20.66 -10.98 -16.53
N LEU A 44 19.82 -11.87 -17.08
CA LEU A 44 18.47 -11.53 -17.54
C LEU A 44 17.55 -11.14 -16.38
N LEU A 45 17.63 -11.83 -15.25
CA LEU A 45 16.93 -11.45 -14.01
C LEU A 45 17.42 -10.08 -13.54
N ALA A 46 18.72 -9.86 -13.49
CA ALA A 46 19.29 -8.56 -13.14
C ALA A 46 18.76 -7.47 -14.08
N GLN A 47 18.72 -7.68 -15.40
CA GLN A 47 18.14 -6.72 -16.36
C GLN A 47 16.67 -6.41 -16.07
N LYS A 48 15.84 -7.44 -15.87
CA LYS A 48 14.41 -7.28 -15.56
C LYS A 48 14.17 -6.55 -14.23
N TYR A 49 15.05 -6.78 -13.25
CA TYR A 49 14.96 -6.20 -11.91
C TYR A 49 15.88 -5.00 -11.69
N ARG A 50 16.55 -4.46 -12.73
CA ARG A 50 17.37 -3.23 -12.65
C ARG A 50 16.56 -2.09 -12.05
N GLY A 51 15.29 -2.00 -12.45
CA GLY A 51 14.34 -1.02 -11.95
C GLY A 51 13.98 -1.17 -10.48
N LEU A 52 14.36 -2.23 -9.75
CA LEU A 52 14.18 -2.38 -8.29
C LEU A 52 15.32 -1.79 -7.46
N PHE A 53 16.51 -1.59 -8.05
CA PHE A 53 17.69 -1.05 -7.36
C PHE A 53 18.10 0.32 -7.89
N LEU A 54 17.81 0.60 -9.16
CA LEU A 54 18.10 1.87 -9.83
C LEU A 54 16.79 2.63 -10.06
N ALA A 55 16.76 3.89 -9.64
CA ALA A 55 15.67 4.82 -9.90
C ALA A 55 15.88 5.59 -11.21
N GLY A 56 17.14 5.81 -11.62
CA GLY A 56 17.48 6.50 -12.85
C GLY A 56 18.98 6.76 -12.96
N THR A 57 19.39 7.59 -13.92
CA THR A 57 20.77 8.07 -14.06
C THR A 57 20.80 9.57 -14.39
N VAL A 58 21.85 10.27 -13.97
CA VAL A 58 22.14 11.67 -14.34
C VAL A 58 23.53 11.71 -14.97
N ASN A 59 23.63 12.00 -16.27
CA ASN A 59 24.91 12.00 -17.01
C ASN A 59 25.74 10.73 -16.77
N SER A 60 25.10 9.56 -16.82
CA SER A 60 25.69 8.23 -16.52
C SER A 60 26.01 7.93 -15.04
N VAL A 61 25.69 8.83 -14.11
CA VAL A 61 25.75 8.55 -12.67
C VAL A 61 24.45 7.90 -12.21
N PRO A 62 24.44 6.69 -11.62
CA PRO A 62 23.22 6.04 -11.17
C PRO A 62 22.60 6.71 -9.95
N VAL A 63 21.30 6.96 -10.00
CA VAL A 63 20.47 7.29 -8.85
C VAL A 63 19.87 5.99 -8.32
N THR A 64 20.22 5.62 -7.10
CA THR A 64 19.73 4.39 -6.49
C THR A 64 18.32 4.58 -5.93
N ARG A 65 17.52 3.51 -5.93
CA ARG A 65 16.24 3.52 -5.24
C ARG A 65 16.36 3.73 -3.73
N TYR A 66 17.46 3.27 -3.13
CA TYR A 66 17.73 3.53 -1.72
C TYR A 66 17.87 5.03 -1.46
N GLU A 67 18.67 5.74 -2.26
CA GLU A 67 18.82 7.19 -2.13
C GLU A 67 17.51 7.93 -2.33
N LEU A 68 16.75 7.58 -3.39
CA LEU A 68 15.45 8.18 -3.66
C LEU A 68 14.47 7.94 -2.50
N ASN A 69 14.32 6.68 -2.07
CA ASN A 69 13.39 6.31 -1.00
C ASN A 69 13.81 6.92 0.34
N LYS A 70 15.11 7.02 0.62
CA LYS A 70 15.63 7.68 1.81
C LYS A 70 15.22 9.16 1.82
N ARG A 71 15.46 9.90 0.73
CA ARG A 71 15.04 11.31 0.63
C ARG A 71 13.52 11.48 0.69
N MET A 72 12.76 10.57 0.08
CA MET A 72 11.30 10.56 0.17
C MET A 72 10.82 10.29 1.60
N SER A 73 11.43 9.32 2.29
CA SER A 73 11.10 8.98 3.68
C SER A 73 11.47 10.11 4.63
N GLU A 74 12.61 10.77 4.45
CA GLU A 74 13.00 11.94 5.23
C GLU A 74 12.00 13.10 5.06
N LYS A 75 11.49 13.30 3.84
CA LYS A 75 10.58 14.40 3.53
C LYS A 75 9.11 14.12 3.86
N TYR A 76 8.64 12.90 3.65
CA TYR A 76 7.22 12.53 3.70
C TYR A 76 6.92 11.31 4.59
N GLY A 77 7.93 10.57 5.02
CA GLY A 77 7.77 9.29 5.72
C GLY A 77 7.02 9.43 7.04
N LYS A 78 7.30 10.47 7.82
CA LYS A 78 6.57 10.72 9.08
C LYS A 78 5.08 10.96 8.83
N GLN A 79 4.73 11.81 7.86
CA GLN A 79 3.34 12.12 7.54
C GLN A 79 2.62 10.87 7.02
N ALA A 80 3.22 10.16 6.06
CA ALA A 80 2.65 8.93 5.51
C ALA A 80 2.47 7.86 6.60
N PHE A 81 3.42 7.73 7.53
CA PHE A 81 3.29 6.82 8.67
C PHE A 81 2.14 7.24 9.60
N ASP A 82 2.02 8.53 9.91
CA ASP A 82 0.93 9.06 10.74
C ASP A 82 -0.46 8.83 10.10
N GLU A 83 -0.57 8.96 8.77
CA GLU A 83 -1.78 8.64 7.99
C GLU A 83 -2.12 7.14 8.07
N ILE A 84 -1.14 6.27 7.84
CA ILE A 84 -1.31 4.80 7.92
C ILE A 84 -1.71 4.37 9.34
N VAL A 85 -1.12 4.97 10.37
CA VAL A 85 -1.50 4.70 11.77
C VAL A 85 -2.97 5.07 11.99
N SER A 86 -3.40 6.23 11.52
CA SER A 86 -4.79 6.69 11.67
C SER A 86 -5.77 5.76 10.94
N GLU A 87 -5.46 5.36 9.71
CA GLU A 87 -6.24 4.38 8.94
C GLU A 87 -6.36 3.04 9.68
N ARG A 88 -5.25 2.51 10.21
CA ARG A 88 -5.25 1.24 10.95
C ARG A 88 -6.06 1.31 12.23
N LEU A 89 -5.95 2.41 12.98
CA LEU A 89 -6.73 2.63 14.19
C LEU A 89 -8.23 2.69 13.87
N LEU A 90 -8.60 3.37 12.79
CA LEU A 90 -9.97 3.39 12.31
C LEU A 90 -10.50 1.99 12.01
N LEU A 91 -9.77 1.21 11.21
CA LEU A 91 -10.18 -0.15 10.85
C LEU A 91 -10.32 -1.07 12.08
N GLN A 92 -9.43 -0.93 13.06
CA GLN A 92 -9.49 -1.69 14.31
C GLN A 92 -10.72 -1.33 15.13
N GLU A 93 -11.01 -0.05 15.30
CA GLU A 93 -12.17 0.40 16.06
C GLU A 93 -13.48 0.07 15.34
N VAL A 94 -13.57 0.25 14.02
CA VAL A 94 -14.73 -0.14 13.20
C VAL A 94 -15.06 -1.61 13.41
N LYS A 95 -14.03 -2.48 13.36
CA LYS A 95 -14.20 -3.91 13.62
C LYS A 95 -14.64 -4.19 15.07
N LYS A 96 -14.00 -3.55 16.06
CA LYS A 96 -14.31 -3.72 17.48
C LYS A 96 -15.74 -3.31 17.83
N ASN A 97 -16.26 -2.26 17.19
CA ASN A 97 -17.62 -1.75 17.42
C ASN A 97 -18.66 -2.36 16.48
N ASN A 98 -18.28 -3.38 15.68
CA ASN A 98 -19.13 -4.06 14.71
C ASN A 98 -19.82 -3.10 13.73
N ILE A 99 -19.11 -2.04 13.31
CA ILE A 99 -19.60 -1.12 12.29
C ILE A 99 -19.45 -1.80 10.93
N THR A 100 -20.55 -1.96 10.21
CA THR A 100 -20.57 -2.54 8.87
C THR A 100 -21.14 -1.53 7.88
N VAL A 101 -20.47 -1.36 6.75
CA VAL A 101 -20.94 -0.61 5.60
C VAL A 101 -21.31 -1.60 4.51
N THR A 102 -22.54 -1.54 4.04
CA THR A 102 -23.07 -2.39 2.99
C THR A 102 -22.64 -1.87 1.62
N GLU A 103 -22.60 -2.74 0.61
CA GLU A 103 -22.25 -2.34 -0.74
C GLU A 103 -23.29 -1.38 -1.36
N ASN A 104 -24.56 -1.48 -0.94
CA ASN A 104 -25.60 -0.53 -1.34
C ASN A 104 -25.28 0.90 -0.86
N GLU A 105 -24.83 1.05 0.39
CA GLU A 105 -24.45 2.37 0.92
C GLU A 105 -23.24 2.96 0.18
N VAL A 106 -22.28 2.11 -0.21
CA VAL A 106 -21.14 2.54 -1.03
C VAL A 106 -21.60 2.97 -2.42
N ALA A 107 -22.51 2.20 -3.04
CA ALA A 107 -23.06 2.53 -4.36
C ALA A 107 -23.86 3.84 -4.34
N ASP A 108 -24.70 4.04 -3.31
CA ASP A 108 -25.49 5.26 -3.15
C ASP A 108 -24.60 6.48 -2.98
N GLU A 109 -23.55 6.38 -2.15
CA GLU A 109 -22.60 7.48 -1.95
C GLU A 109 -21.75 7.74 -3.20
N MET A 110 -21.34 6.68 -3.90
CA MET A 110 -20.65 6.81 -5.18
C MET A 110 -21.52 7.50 -6.23
N ALA A 111 -22.83 7.20 -6.28
CA ALA A 111 -23.75 7.85 -7.20
C ALA A 111 -23.90 9.35 -6.90
N LYS A 112 -23.90 9.76 -5.62
CA LYS A 112 -23.88 11.18 -5.24
C LYS A 112 -22.61 11.87 -5.71
N ILE A 113 -21.45 11.27 -5.45
CA ILE A 113 -20.17 11.82 -5.88
C ILE A 113 -20.12 11.95 -7.40
N VAL A 114 -20.54 10.92 -8.15
CA VAL A 114 -20.60 10.97 -9.61
C VAL A 114 -21.51 12.10 -10.09
N LYS A 115 -22.65 12.32 -9.42
CA LYS A 115 -23.55 13.44 -9.70
C LYS A 115 -22.88 14.79 -9.46
N ASP A 116 -22.09 14.93 -8.39
CA ASP A 116 -21.34 16.16 -8.10
C ASP A 116 -20.26 16.46 -9.15
N TYR A 117 -19.69 15.42 -9.76
CA TYR A 117 -18.80 15.53 -10.94
C TYR A 117 -19.56 15.73 -12.27
N GLY A 118 -20.89 15.65 -12.27
CA GLY A 118 -21.76 15.89 -13.42
C GLY A 118 -21.96 14.69 -14.36
N SER A 119 -20.99 13.76 -14.45
CA SER A 119 -21.13 12.51 -15.21
C SER A 119 -20.14 11.45 -14.75
N GLU A 120 -20.41 10.18 -15.09
CA GLU A 120 -19.51 9.06 -14.80
C GLU A 120 -18.16 9.20 -15.54
N ASP A 121 -18.18 9.72 -16.78
CA ASP A 121 -16.97 9.95 -17.56
C ASP A 121 -16.10 11.05 -16.95
N ALA A 122 -16.72 12.14 -16.46
CA ALA A 122 -16.00 13.20 -15.75
C ALA A 122 -15.38 12.69 -14.44
N PHE A 123 -16.11 11.84 -13.71
CA PHE A 123 -15.58 11.19 -12.50
C PHE A 123 -14.39 10.26 -12.83
N LYS A 124 -14.51 9.40 -13.85
CA LYS A 124 -13.41 8.51 -14.29
C LYS A 124 -12.19 9.29 -14.78
N ALA A 125 -12.41 10.39 -15.50
CA ALA A 125 -11.34 11.29 -15.93
C ALA A 125 -10.62 11.91 -14.73
N ALA A 126 -11.37 12.38 -13.72
CA ALA A 126 -10.80 12.89 -12.47
C ALA A 126 -9.98 11.83 -11.74
N LEU A 127 -10.50 10.61 -11.58
CA LEU A 127 -9.76 9.50 -10.98
C LEU A 127 -8.43 9.25 -11.70
N THR A 128 -8.46 9.22 -13.03
CA THR A 128 -7.26 9.01 -13.86
C THR A 128 -6.25 10.14 -13.67
N GLN A 129 -6.71 11.39 -13.60
CA GLN A 129 -5.86 12.56 -13.37
C GLN A 129 -5.14 12.49 -12.02
N TYR A 130 -5.80 11.98 -10.98
CA TYR A 130 -5.20 11.77 -9.66
C TYR A 130 -4.45 10.43 -9.52
N GLY A 131 -4.35 9.63 -10.59
CA GLY A 131 -3.70 8.32 -10.56
C GLY A 131 -4.43 7.29 -9.68
N LEU A 132 -5.74 7.47 -9.48
CA LEU A 132 -6.59 6.61 -8.68
C LEU A 132 -7.38 5.64 -9.56
N THR A 133 -7.71 4.47 -9.00
CA THR A 133 -8.62 3.51 -9.62
C THR A 133 -10.00 3.61 -8.98
N GLU A 134 -11.04 3.16 -9.68
CA GLU A 134 -12.40 3.09 -9.13
C GLU A 134 -12.46 2.22 -7.87
N ALA A 135 -11.68 1.13 -7.83
CA ALA A 135 -11.55 0.28 -6.65
C ALA A 135 -11.00 1.06 -5.44
N LYS A 136 -10.01 1.92 -5.66
CA LYS A 136 -9.46 2.79 -4.61
C LYS A 136 -10.48 3.84 -4.16
N ALA A 137 -11.24 4.41 -5.10
CA ALA A 137 -12.32 5.33 -4.75
C ALA A 137 -13.40 4.66 -3.88
N LYS A 138 -13.82 3.44 -4.24
CA LYS A 138 -14.77 2.65 -3.45
C LYS A 138 -14.25 2.34 -2.05
N GLU A 139 -12.97 1.99 -1.93
CA GLU A 139 -12.31 1.76 -0.64
C GLU A 139 -12.34 3.03 0.23
N SER A 140 -12.00 4.20 -0.33
CA SER A 140 -12.06 5.48 0.36
C SER A 140 -13.48 5.87 0.79
N ILE A 141 -14.49 5.64 -0.07
CA ILE A 141 -15.90 5.86 0.28
C ILE A 141 -16.29 4.96 1.46
N LYS A 142 -15.94 3.68 1.41
CA LYS A 142 -16.22 2.73 2.49
C LYS A 142 -15.58 3.14 3.80
N GLN A 143 -14.34 3.63 3.77
CA GLN A 143 -13.65 4.16 4.96
C GLN A 143 -14.35 5.40 5.52
N SER A 144 -14.72 6.35 4.66
CA SER A 144 -15.46 7.56 5.04
C SER A 144 -16.80 7.23 5.70
N LEU A 145 -17.59 6.33 5.10
CA LEU A 145 -18.86 5.87 5.66
C LEU A 145 -18.68 5.14 7.00
N SER A 146 -17.63 4.33 7.13
CA SER A 146 -17.32 3.62 8.38
C SER A 146 -16.98 4.59 9.50
N LEU A 147 -16.19 5.62 9.19
CA LEU A 147 -15.85 6.69 10.13
C LEU A 147 -17.11 7.47 10.54
N LYS A 148 -17.92 7.91 9.59
CA LYS A 148 -19.17 8.63 9.88
C LYS A 148 -20.07 7.84 10.84
N LYS A 149 -20.32 6.56 10.53
CA LYS A 149 -21.11 5.66 11.39
C LYS A 149 -20.50 5.46 12.78
N MET A 150 -19.17 5.40 12.86
CA MET A 150 -18.47 5.29 14.15
C MET A 150 -18.76 6.51 15.03
N ILE A 151 -18.61 7.71 14.45
CA ILE A 151 -18.81 8.98 15.18
C ILE A 151 -20.26 9.15 15.60
N GLU A 152 -21.21 8.86 14.70
CA GLU A 152 -22.64 8.89 15.00
C GLU A 152 -23.01 7.94 16.15
N LYS A 153 -22.47 6.71 16.14
CA LYS A 153 -22.67 5.72 17.21
C LYS A 153 -22.06 6.16 18.54
N THR A 154 -20.91 6.83 18.51
CA THR A 154 -20.14 7.18 19.71
C THR A 154 -20.66 8.43 20.40
N TYR A 155 -21.04 9.47 19.64
CA TYR A 155 -21.28 10.81 20.18
C TYR A 155 -22.73 11.30 20.10
N GLN A 156 -23.64 10.58 19.44
CA GLN A 156 -25.05 10.97 19.29
C GLN A 156 -25.23 12.47 18.97
N ILE A 157 -24.65 12.91 17.84
CA ILE A 157 -24.59 14.32 17.47
C ILE A 157 -26.00 14.86 17.22
N GLN A 158 -26.37 15.92 17.96
CA GLN A 158 -27.63 16.63 17.80
C GLN A 158 -27.37 18.13 17.70
N VAL A 159 -27.94 18.76 16.68
CA VAL A 159 -27.92 20.22 16.52
C VAL A 159 -29.24 20.79 17.01
N SER A 160 -29.17 21.66 18.00
CA SER A 160 -30.34 22.32 18.59
C SER A 160 -30.81 23.50 17.75
N ASP A 161 -32.09 23.85 17.87
CA ASP A 161 -32.68 24.97 17.14
C ASP A 161 -32.09 26.32 17.61
N GLU A 162 -31.65 26.41 18.88
CA GLU A 162 -30.94 27.56 19.42
C GLU A 162 -29.60 27.76 18.71
N ALA A 163 -28.86 26.68 18.45
CA ALA A 163 -27.59 26.74 17.71
C ALA A 163 -27.81 27.25 16.28
N VAL A 164 -28.88 26.80 15.62
CA VAL A 164 -29.28 27.26 14.28
C VAL A 164 -29.63 28.75 14.27
N LYS A 165 -30.45 29.21 15.23
CA LYS A 165 -30.81 30.63 15.39
C LYS A 165 -29.59 31.50 15.65
N LYS A 166 -28.69 31.04 16.52
CA LYS A 166 -27.44 31.73 16.83
C LYS A 166 -26.56 31.84 15.60
N TYR A 167 -26.37 30.75 14.86
CA TYR A 167 -25.56 30.76 13.63
C TYR A 167 -26.13 31.72 12.57
N PHE A 168 -27.45 31.73 12.38
CA PHE A 168 -28.11 32.68 11.47
C PHE A 168 -27.86 34.13 11.87
N THR A 169 -27.96 34.44 13.16
CA THR A 169 -27.77 35.79 13.69
C THR A 169 -26.31 36.24 13.60
N ASP A 170 -25.38 35.38 14.03
CA ASP A 170 -23.94 35.66 14.05
C ASP A 170 -23.36 35.84 12.64
N ASN A 171 -23.97 35.18 11.63
CA ASN A 171 -23.54 35.23 10.24
C ASN A 171 -24.54 35.99 9.35
N GLY A 172 -25.24 37.00 9.89
CA GLY A 172 -26.33 37.70 9.19
C GLY A 172 -25.96 38.24 7.80
N THR A 173 -24.70 38.57 7.55
CA THR A 173 -24.21 38.98 6.22
C THR A 173 -24.37 37.87 5.16
N LEU A 174 -24.14 36.60 5.52
CA LEU A 174 -24.31 35.43 4.65
C LEU A 174 -25.78 35.18 4.28
N PHE A 175 -26.71 35.69 5.08
CA PHE A 175 -28.15 35.45 4.96
C PHE A 175 -28.95 36.70 4.63
N THR A 176 -28.29 37.74 4.12
CA THR A 176 -28.94 39.00 3.74
C THR A 176 -30.14 38.74 2.81
N GLY A 177 -31.32 39.19 3.22
CA GLY A 177 -32.56 39.04 2.47
C GLY A 177 -33.23 37.65 2.55
N LYS A 178 -32.69 36.72 3.33
CA LYS A 178 -33.28 35.39 3.56
C LYS A 178 -33.94 35.32 4.93
N LYS A 179 -34.98 34.49 5.06
CA LYS A 179 -35.60 34.18 6.35
C LYS A 179 -34.98 32.95 6.98
N LEU A 180 -35.03 32.85 8.31
CA LEU A 180 -34.48 31.71 9.04
C LEU A 180 -35.06 30.38 8.54
N GLU A 181 -36.36 30.33 8.29
CA GLU A 181 -37.09 29.13 7.87
C GLU A 181 -36.60 28.61 6.50
N GLU A 182 -36.12 29.51 5.63
CA GLU A 182 -35.62 29.17 4.29
C GLU A 182 -34.23 28.53 4.34
N VAL A 183 -33.44 28.82 5.39
CA VAL A 183 -32.04 28.38 5.49
C VAL A 183 -31.76 27.49 6.69
N ALA A 184 -32.74 27.28 7.59
CA ALA A 184 -32.57 26.53 8.82
C ALA A 184 -32.05 25.11 8.58
N SER A 185 -32.57 24.41 7.56
CA SER A 185 -32.09 23.07 7.19
C SER A 185 -30.61 23.09 6.80
N ASN A 186 -30.21 24.00 5.91
CA ASN A 186 -28.83 24.10 5.43
C ASN A 186 -27.87 24.51 6.56
N ILE A 187 -28.30 25.40 7.46
CA ILE A 187 -27.53 25.77 8.65
C ILE A 187 -27.40 24.56 9.56
N LYS A 188 -28.48 23.82 9.80
CA LYS A 188 -28.46 22.61 10.63
C LYS A 188 -27.51 21.57 10.07
N ASP A 189 -27.55 21.32 8.77
CA ASP A 189 -26.62 20.42 8.09
C ASP A 189 -25.17 20.91 8.22
N THR A 190 -24.94 22.21 8.05
CA THR A 190 -23.60 22.81 8.19
C THR A 190 -23.05 22.61 9.61
N LEU A 191 -23.85 22.94 10.63
CA LEU A 191 -23.49 22.75 12.03
C LEU A 191 -23.28 21.27 12.36
N TYR A 192 -24.10 20.38 11.79
CA TYR A 192 -23.95 18.94 11.96
C TYR A 192 -22.60 18.46 11.40
N GLN A 193 -22.24 18.87 10.17
CA GLN A 193 -20.95 18.52 9.58
C GLN A 193 -19.77 19.08 10.39
N GLN A 194 -19.89 20.30 10.91
CA GLN A 194 -18.88 20.90 11.78
C GLN A 194 -18.69 20.09 13.07
N GLU A 195 -19.79 19.69 13.70
CA GLU A 195 -19.74 18.89 14.92
C GLU A 195 -19.19 17.48 14.66
N VAL A 196 -19.59 16.83 13.55
CA VAL A 196 -19.01 15.55 13.10
C VAL A 196 -17.51 15.67 12.92
N TYR A 197 -17.05 16.74 12.27
CA TYR A 197 -15.61 16.98 12.08
C TYR A 197 -14.89 17.18 13.42
N ALA A 198 -15.44 18.00 14.32
CA ALA A 198 -14.86 18.23 15.64
C ALA A 198 -14.77 16.93 16.45
N LYS A 199 -15.85 16.14 16.49
CA LYS A 199 -15.89 14.84 17.17
C LYS A 199 -14.98 13.80 16.54
N THR A 200 -14.80 13.84 15.22
CA THR A 200 -13.80 13.02 14.54
C THR A 200 -12.38 13.31 15.05
N GLN A 201 -12.00 14.58 15.18
CA GLN A 201 -10.68 14.96 15.67
C GLN A 201 -10.48 14.57 17.14
N GLU A 202 -11.49 14.81 17.98
CA GLU A 202 -11.51 14.40 19.38
C GLU A 202 -11.34 12.88 19.51
N TRP A 203 -12.10 12.12 18.73
CA TRP A 203 -12.06 10.67 18.69
C TRP A 203 -10.70 10.12 18.26
N PHE A 204 -10.15 10.61 17.14
CA PHE A 204 -8.82 10.19 16.67
C PHE A 204 -7.72 10.51 17.69
N THR A 205 -7.81 11.67 18.34
CA THR A 205 -6.89 12.04 19.42
C THR A 205 -7.00 11.07 20.59
N GLY A 206 -8.22 10.69 20.98
CA GLY A 206 -8.49 9.72 22.04
C GLY A 206 -7.88 8.36 21.73
N ILE A 207 -8.23 7.75 20.60
CA ILE A 207 -7.75 6.41 20.24
C ILE A 207 -6.24 6.40 20.06
N ARG A 208 -5.65 7.47 19.48
CA ARG A 208 -4.19 7.57 19.29
C ARG A 208 -3.44 7.64 20.61
N LYS A 209 -3.96 8.33 21.64
CA LYS A 209 -3.36 8.36 22.97
C LYS A 209 -3.33 6.98 23.64
N THR A 210 -4.34 6.16 23.36
CA THR A 210 -4.43 4.80 23.92
C THR A 210 -3.70 3.75 23.08
N ALA A 211 -3.35 4.08 21.84
CA ALA A 211 -2.73 3.16 20.90
C ALA A 211 -1.25 2.94 21.21
N LYS A 212 -0.82 1.67 21.17
CA LYS A 212 0.60 1.33 21.21
C LYS A 212 1.19 1.43 19.80
N VAL A 213 1.75 2.59 19.46
CA VAL A 213 2.43 2.82 18.18
C VAL A 213 3.94 2.71 18.39
N VAL A 214 4.59 1.80 17.66
CA VAL A 214 6.05 1.66 17.63
C VAL A 214 6.53 2.04 16.23
N SER A 215 7.41 3.03 16.15
CA SER A 215 8.03 3.49 14.89
C SER A 215 9.45 2.97 14.79
N PHE A 216 9.85 2.57 13.58
CA PHE A 216 11.23 2.19 13.22
C PHE A 216 11.82 3.08 12.11
N ILE A 217 11.09 4.14 11.74
CA ILE A 217 11.52 5.16 10.78
C ILE A 217 12.11 6.37 11.48
#